data_AF-A0A1L8FVB2-F1
#
_entry.id   AF-A0A1L8FVB2-F1
#
_cell.length_a   1.000
_cell.length_b   1.000
_cell.length_c   1.000
_cell.angle_alpha   90.00
_cell.angle_beta   90.00
_cell.angle_gamma   90.00
#
_symmetry.space_group_name_H-M   'P 1'
#
loop_
_entity.id
_entity.type
_entity.pdbx_description
1 polymer ?
#
loop_
_entity_poly.entity_id
_entity_poly.type
_entity_poly.pdbx_seq_one_letter_code
_entity_poly.pdbx_strand_id
1 'polypeptide(L)'
;MARLTKRRLADTKVIQYLWTAIEVIRNQKQIANIDRITKYMTRVHGMHPKEITRQLSLAVKDGLIVETLTVGCKGSKAGIEQEGYWLPGDEIMKQHHIQGKEGKSVNSPEDWETETHDWYCFECHMPGEVMMCDQCFRVYHPKCLPDDLRLRDSSNHWQCPICKSMKKKNNNKQEMGKYLRFIVSRMKERAIELNKKGKDSKHPMYRRLVHTTIDVSTINEKVTEGKYKSYDEFKADAQLLLHNTIIFYGDDSEQVDVAKVLYKDTCHELDELQLCKNCFYLSNARPENWFCYPCIPNHELVWAKMKGFGFWPAKVMQKEDNQVDVRFFGHHHQRAWIPSDNIQEITVNVHQLHVKRSMGWKKACDELDLHQRFLREGRFYKSKGEDKGEEEAESSISSTSNDQHKASQEPRAKKGRRNQNVEPKKEEQEPEPETEAVSSSQEIPPVPSPVEKVSVCTQTKKPSAPSPRMLHRSTQTNNDLTCQNLCHDKYSKIFNEYKERMGVDNKRETERVVREALDKLRVEMEEEKRQAVNKAVSTAQAELEKKCKQVKEKCKEEFVEEIKKLAAQHKQLISQTKKKQWCYNCEEEAMYHCCWNTSYCSIKCQQEHWHAEHKRTCRRKR
;
A
#
# COMPACT_ATOMS: atom_id res chain seq x y z
N MET A 1 33.82 -7.05 22.49
CA MET A 1 33.46 -6.37 23.75
C MET A 1 32.47 -5.29 23.40
N ALA A 2 31.26 -5.36 23.94
CA ALA A 2 30.22 -4.40 23.61
C ALA A 2 30.43 -3.07 24.33
N ARG A 3 30.86 -2.06 23.57
CA ARG A 3 31.16 -0.72 24.06
C ARG A 3 30.05 0.26 23.69
N LEU A 4 29.76 1.20 24.58
CA LEU A 4 29.01 2.41 24.25
C LEU A 4 29.88 3.32 23.39
N THR A 5 29.45 3.56 22.17
CA THR A 5 30.16 4.37 21.18
C THR A 5 29.32 5.59 20.85
N LYS A 6 29.91 6.77 21.00
CA LYS A 6 29.35 8.02 20.48
C LYS A 6 29.60 8.01 18.98
N ARG A 7 28.52 7.82 18.21
CA ARG A 7 28.51 8.04 16.76
C ARG A 7 28.16 9.52 16.53
N ARG A 8 27.30 9.81 15.55
CA ARG A 8 26.82 11.16 15.29
C ARG A 8 26.01 11.73 16.44
N LEU A 9 25.92 13.05 16.49
CA LEU A 9 25.28 13.84 17.55
C LEU A 9 24.30 14.89 17.00
N ALA A 10 24.44 15.30 15.73
CA ALA A 10 23.55 16.23 15.06
C ALA A 10 22.21 15.55 14.67
N ASP A 11 21.13 16.29 14.87
CA ASP A 11 19.76 15.84 14.61
C ASP A 11 19.49 15.75 13.09
N THR A 12 19.06 14.58 12.59
CA THR A 12 18.89 14.29 11.16
C THR A 12 17.90 15.23 10.46
N LYS A 13 16.87 15.70 11.16
CA LYS A 13 15.88 16.64 10.64
C LYS A 13 16.44 18.06 10.62
N VAL A 14 17.17 18.46 11.66
CA VAL A 14 17.86 19.77 11.67
C VAL A 14 18.96 19.82 10.60
N ILE A 15 19.69 18.72 10.37
CA ILE A 15 20.69 18.60 9.30
C ILE A 15 20.06 18.91 7.94
N GLN A 16 18.91 18.30 7.60
CA GLN A 16 18.19 18.57 6.35
C GLN A 16 17.83 20.06 6.22
N TYR A 17 17.30 20.69 7.28
CA TYR A 17 16.97 22.11 7.27
C TYR A 17 18.21 23.02 7.11
N LEU A 18 19.33 22.68 7.75
CA LEU A 18 20.61 23.38 7.56
C LEU A 18 21.12 23.23 6.12
N TRP A 19 20.95 22.07 5.50
CA TRP A 19 21.31 21.84 4.09
C TRP A 19 20.46 22.70 3.14
N THR A 20 19.13 22.68 3.27
CA THR A 20 18.23 23.55 2.48
C THR A 20 18.56 25.04 2.69
N ALA A 21 18.88 25.46 3.92
CA ALA A 21 19.32 26.83 4.20
C ALA A 21 20.61 27.18 3.44
N ILE A 22 21.62 26.30 3.49
CA ILE A 22 22.91 26.46 2.81
C ILE A 22 22.71 26.53 1.29
N GLU A 23 21.92 25.63 0.70
CA GLU A 23 21.58 25.64 -0.73
C GLU A 23 20.90 26.94 -1.17
N VAL A 24 19.85 27.37 -0.46
CA VAL A 24 19.09 28.59 -0.82
C VAL A 24 19.99 29.83 -0.76
N ILE A 25 20.90 29.93 0.21
CA ILE A 25 21.85 31.04 0.30
C ILE A 25 22.91 30.98 -0.82
N ARG A 26 23.42 29.78 -1.15
CA ARG A 26 24.42 29.57 -2.21
C ARG A 26 23.85 29.79 -3.62
N ASN A 27 22.60 29.40 -3.85
CA ASN A 27 21.87 29.66 -5.09
C ASN A 27 21.63 31.17 -5.33
N GLN A 28 21.51 31.96 -4.26
CA GLN A 28 21.54 33.44 -4.31
C GLN A 28 22.95 34.02 -4.54
N LYS A 29 23.96 33.17 -4.77
CA LYS A 29 25.39 33.51 -4.97
C LYS A 29 25.98 34.26 -3.77
N GLN A 30 25.54 33.93 -2.56
CA GLN A 30 26.06 34.45 -1.29
C GLN A 30 26.82 33.36 -0.52
N ILE A 31 27.74 33.77 0.36
CA ILE A 31 28.37 32.86 1.33
C ILE A 31 27.31 32.49 2.38
N ALA A 32 27.04 31.20 2.56
CA ALA A 32 26.28 30.69 3.69
C ALA A 32 27.13 30.79 4.96
N ASN A 33 27.07 31.93 5.65
CA ASN A 33 27.70 32.14 6.95
C ASN A 33 26.68 31.98 8.09
N ILE A 34 27.15 31.89 9.33
CA ILE A 34 26.28 31.58 10.49
C ILE A 34 25.15 32.60 10.66
N ASP A 35 25.42 33.88 10.40
CA ASP A 35 24.44 34.98 10.35
C ASP A 35 23.25 34.67 9.43
N ARG A 36 23.52 34.28 8.19
CA ARG A 36 22.49 34.03 7.16
C ARG A 36 21.76 32.72 7.42
N ILE A 37 22.47 31.67 7.82
CA ILE A 37 21.87 30.39 8.18
C ILE A 37 20.93 30.58 9.37
N THR A 38 21.37 31.26 10.42
CA THR A 38 20.54 31.57 11.59
C THR A 38 19.29 32.37 11.22
N LYS A 39 19.44 33.44 10.42
CA LYS A 39 18.30 34.26 9.94
C LYS A 39 17.32 33.46 9.08
N TYR A 40 17.81 32.52 8.25
CA TYR A 40 16.95 31.61 7.50
C TYR A 40 16.20 30.65 8.44
N MET A 41 16.94 29.92 9.28
CA MET A 41 16.43 28.87 10.17
C MET A 41 15.42 29.39 11.19
N THR A 42 15.68 30.55 11.82
CA THR A 42 14.73 31.19 12.73
C THR A 42 13.46 31.66 12.01
N ARG A 43 13.57 32.17 10.77
CA ARG A 43 12.43 32.66 9.99
C ARG A 43 11.55 31.54 9.41
N VAL A 44 12.16 30.45 8.94
CA VAL A 44 11.47 29.37 8.19
C VAL A 44 11.05 28.22 9.11
N HIS A 45 11.88 27.86 10.08
CA HIS A 45 11.67 26.71 10.97
C HIS A 45 11.44 27.11 12.44
N GLY A 46 11.35 28.41 12.76
CA GLY A 46 11.12 28.92 14.11
C GLY A 46 12.26 28.66 15.11
N MET A 47 13.40 28.14 14.65
CA MET A 47 14.45 27.64 15.54
C MET A 47 15.19 28.77 16.26
N HIS A 48 15.51 28.53 17.54
CA HIS A 48 16.23 29.50 18.38
C HIS A 48 17.73 29.59 17.99
N PRO A 49 18.31 30.80 17.85
CA PRO A 49 19.69 30.99 17.39
C PRO A 49 20.75 30.09 18.05
N LYS A 50 20.76 29.98 19.38
CA LYS A 50 21.74 29.13 20.10
C LYS A 50 21.67 27.65 19.71
N GLU A 51 20.48 27.14 19.38
CA GLU A 51 20.30 25.75 18.95
C GLU A 51 20.74 25.54 17.49
N ILE A 52 20.50 26.54 16.62
CA ILE A 52 21.00 26.54 15.25
C ILE A 52 22.53 26.51 15.24
N THR A 53 23.19 27.37 16.04
CA THR A 53 24.65 27.33 16.24
C THR A 53 25.12 25.97 16.73
N ARG A 54 24.48 25.42 17.78
CA ARG A 54 24.86 24.11 18.35
C ARG A 54 24.76 22.99 17.31
N GLN A 55 23.66 22.91 16.58
CA GLN A 55 23.42 21.86 15.58
C GLN A 55 24.32 22.02 14.35
N LEU A 56 24.65 23.26 13.95
CA LEU A 56 25.62 23.53 12.88
C LEU A 56 27.02 23.05 13.27
N SER A 57 27.51 23.36 14.47
CA SER A 57 28.80 22.84 14.97
C SER A 57 28.81 21.32 15.13
N LEU A 58 27.69 20.69 15.50
CA LEU A 58 27.59 19.22 15.53
C LEU A 58 27.58 18.62 14.12
N ALA A 59 26.88 19.23 13.15
CA ALA A 59 26.85 18.75 11.77
C ALA A 59 28.21 18.89 11.06
N VAL A 60 29.00 19.91 11.42
CA VAL A 60 30.41 20.02 11.02
C VAL A 60 31.25 18.91 11.63
N LYS A 61 31.12 18.69 12.95
CA LYS A 61 31.83 17.60 13.65
C LYS A 61 31.48 16.20 13.12
N ASP A 62 30.25 15.98 12.70
CA ASP A 62 29.74 14.72 12.18
C ASP A 62 30.06 14.51 10.67
N GLY A 63 30.80 15.42 10.03
CA GLY A 63 31.20 15.34 8.61
C GLY A 63 30.05 15.60 7.61
N LEU A 64 28.95 16.21 8.08
CA LEU A 64 27.72 16.43 7.31
C LEU A 64 27.61 17.85 6.75
N ILE A 65 28.41 18.79 7.25
CA ILE A 65 28.62 20.15 6.69
C ILE A 65 30.14 20.41 6.74
N VAL A 66 30.71 21.12 5.77
CA VAL A 66 32.11 21.58 5.85
C VAL A 66 32.14 23.07 6.18
N GLU A 67 33.05 23.46 7.06
CA GLU A 67 33.29 24.83 7.51
C GLU A 67 34.66 25.29 6.98
N THR A 68 34.69 26.35 6.16
CA THR A 68 35.94 26.87 5.57
C THR A 68 35.96 28.40 5.52
N LEU A 69 37.14 28.99 5.69
CA LEU A 69 37.34 30.43 5.52
C LEU A 69 37.16 30.81 4.05
N THR A 70 36.23 31.73 3.79
CA THR A 70 35.78 32.11 2.45
C THR A 70 35.79 33.62 2.28
N VAL A 71 36.44 34.14 1.23
CA VAL A 71 36.43 35.57 0.90
C VAL A 71 35.13 35.97 0.20
N GLY A 72 34.50 37.06 0.65
CA GLY A 72 33.32 37.63 0.00
C GLY A 72 33.62 38.19 -1.40
N CYS A 73 32.98 37.67 -2.45
CA CYS A 73 33.14 38.19 -3.82
C CYS A 73 32.19 39.37 -4.17
N LYS A 74 31.19 39.69 -3.32
CA LYS A 74 30.14 40.69 -3.60
C LYS A 74 29.61 41.38 -2.33
N GLY A 75 29.14 42.62 -2.49
CA GLY A 75 28.48 43.41 -1.45
C GLY A 75 29.44 44.19 -0.55
N SER A 76 28.92 44.84 0.49
CA SER A 76 29.66 45.69 1.44
C SER A 76 30.63 44.95 2.37
N LYS A 77 30.77 43.63 2.24
CA LYS A 77 31.84 42.81 2.83
C LYS A 77 32.67 42.06 1.78
N ALA A 78 32.80 42.61 0.57
CA ALA A 78 33.68 42.06 -0.44
C ALA A 78 35.16 42.16 0.02
N GLY A 79 35.97 41.15 -0.31
CA GLY A 79 37.37 41.07 0.10
C GLY A 79 37.61 40.63 1.56
N ILE A 80 36.57 40.53 2.39
CA ILE A 80 36.69 40.11 3.80
C ILE A 80 36.50 38.60 3.93
N GLU A 81 37.49 37.92 4.52
CA GLU A 81 37.42 36.52 4.95
C GLU A 81 36.34 36.32 6.02
N GLN A 82 35.46 35.34 5.82
CA GLN A 82 34.38 34.96 6.72
C GLN A 82 34.22 33.44 6.74
N GLU A 83 33.77 32.89 7.86
CA GLU A 83 33.33 31.49 7.96
C GLU A 83 32.20 31.22 6.96
N GLY A 84 32.41 30.25 6.09
CA GLY A 84 31.44 29.77 5.09
C GLY A 84 31.16 28.29 5.27
N TYR A 85 29.89 27.92 5.19
CA TYR A 85 29.42 26.55 5.28
C TYR A 85 29.06 25.97 3.91
N TRP A 86 29.40 24.70 3.72
CA TRP A 86 29.39 24.00 2.43
C TRP A 86 28.71 22.65 2.59
N LEU A 87 27.99 22.23 1.54
CA LEU A 87 27.57 20.83 1.46
C LEU A 87 28.79 19.98 1.13
N PRO A 88 29.10 18.89 1.87
CA PRO A 88 30.34 18.16 1.65
C PRO A 88 30.35 17.45 0.29
N GLY A 89 31.20 17.95 -0.62
CA GLY A 89 31.25 17.59 -2.04
C GLY A 89 31.31 18.80 -2.98
N ASP A 90 30.78 19.96 -2.57
CA ASP A 90 30.78 21.22 -3.35
C ASP A 90 32.19 21.79 -3.64
N GLU A 91 33.21 21.31 -2.93
CA GLU A 91 34.55 21.91 -2.85
C GLU A 91 35.41 21.61 -4.08
N ILE A 92 35.20 20.45 -4.70
CA ILE A 92 36.00 19.92 -5.82
C ILE A 92 35.93 20.85 -7.04
N MET A 93 34.82 21.58 -7.23
CA MET A 93 34.66 22.54 -8.32
C MET A 93 35.43 23.86 -8.16
N LYS A 94 36.15 24.12 -7.05
CA LYS A 94 36.78 25.43 -6.79
C LYS A 94 38.29 25.44 -6.58
N GLN A 95 38.94 24.30 -6.34
CA GLN A 95 40.40 24.28 -6.10
C GLN A 95 41.26 24.65 -7.32
N HIS A 96 40.69 24.65 -8.54
CA HIS A 96 41.38 25.02 -9.78
C HIS A 96 41.61 26.54 -10.01
N HIS A 97 41.38 27.42 -9.03
CA HIS A 97 41.48 28.87 -9.27
C HIS A 97 42.09 29.75 -8.16
N ILE A 98 42.81 29.18 -7.18
CA ILE A 98 43.72 29.94 -6.30
C ILE A 98 45.03 29.15 -6.17
N GLN A 99 46.03 29.51 -6.99
CA GLN A 99 47.40 29.05 -6.79
C GLN A 99 48.08 29.83 -5.65
N GLY A 100 49.02 29.21 -4.95
CA GLY A 100 50.00 29.94 -4.14
C GLY A 100 49.91 29.83 -2.61
N LYS A 101 49.72 28.63 -2.06
CA LYS A 101 50.28 28.24 -0.75
C LYS A 101 50.26 26.73 -0.53
N GLU A 102 51.37 26.19 -0.02
CA GLU A 102 51.54 24.76 0.29
C GLU A 102 50.84 24.40 1.61
N GLY A 103 49.51 24.34 1.58
CA GLY A 103 48.74 23.63 2.59
C GLY A 103 48.72 22.13 2.29
N LYS A 104 48.83 21.28 3.32
CA LYS A 104 48.72 19.82 3.16
C LYS A 104 47.45 19.47 2.38
N SER A 105 47.56 18.58 1.39
CA SER A 105 46.42 18.06 0.65
C SER A 105 45.41 17.43 1.63
N VAL A 106 44.24 18.04 1.75
CA VAL A 106 43.08 17.36 2.36
C VAL A 106 42.73 16.19 1.45
N ASN A 107 42.51 15.02 2.06
CA ASN A 107 42.51 13.73 1.35
C ASN A 107 41.48 13.65 0.22
N SER A 108 41.71 12.70 -0.69
CA SER A 108 40.81 12.39 -1.79
C SER A 108 39.40 12.00 -1.29
N PRO A 109 38.35 12.12 -2.12
CA PRO A 109 36.97 11.77 -1.74
C PRO A 109 36.73 10.27 -1.42
N GLU A 110 37.78 9.45 -1.51
CA GLU A 110 37.74 7.99 -1.40
C GLU A 110 38.13 7.48 0.00
N ASP A 111 38.82 8.31 0.80
CA ASP A 111 39.28 8.00 2.18
C ASP A 111 38.19 8.16 3.27
N TRP A 112 36.90 8.07 2.89
CA TRP A 112 35.86 7.84 3.89
C TRP A 112 35.89 6.35 4.26
N GLU A 113 36.65 6.01 5.32
CA GLU A 113 36.67 4.67 5.90
C GLU A 113 35.24 4.13 5.99
N THR A 114 35.00 2.94 5.44
CA THR A 114 33.67 2.31 5.45
C THR A 114 33.31 1.93 6.88
N GLU A 115 32.64 2.86 7.57
CA GLU A 115 32.19 2.67 8.95
C GLU A 115 31.45 1.34 9.08
N THR A 116 31.77 0.59 10.14
CA THR A 116 31.37 -0.83 10.25
C THR A 116 29.94 -1.04 10.73
N HIS A 117 29.31 0.02 11.23
CA HIS A 117 27.95 0.01 11.74
C HIS A 117 27.28 1.37 11.47
N ASP A 118 25.96 1.41 11.54
CA ASP A 118 25.13 2.60 11.41
C ASP A 118 25.42 3.67 12.49
N TRP A 119 24.99 4.89 12.22
CA TRP A 119 25.11 6.03 13.14
C TRP A 119 23.89 6.19 14.04
N TYR A 120 22.75 5.62 13.64
CA TYR A 120 21.43 5.93 14.21
C TYR A 120 20.78 4.70 14.85
N CYS A 121 20.04 4.90 15.95
CA CYS A 121 19.42 3.79 16.67
C CYS A 121 18.31 3.11 15.82
N PHE A 122 18.36 1.78 15.69
CA PHE A 122 17.38 1.02 14.89
C PHE A 122 15.95 1.02 15.42
N GLU A 123 15.74 1.49 16.66
CA GLU A 123 14.43 1.55 17.32
C GLU A 123 13.80 2.96 17.27
N CYS A 124 14.59 4.02 17.46
CA CYS A 124 14.08 5.40 17.53
C CYS A 124 14.65 6.35 16.47
N HIS A 125 15.52 5.86 15.58
CA HIS A 125 16.11 6.59 14.45
C HIS A 125 17.00 7.80 14.82
N MET A 126 17.20 8.06 16.11
CA MET A 126 17.98 9.22 16.59
C MET A 126 19.50 8.93 16.70
N PRO A 127 20.35 9.97 16.57
CA PRO A 127 21.79 9.94 16.85
C PRO A 127 22.11 9.68 18.34
N GLY A 128 23.40 9.59 18.68
CA GLY A 128 23.89 9.65 20.06
C GLY A 128 24.89 8.56 20.47
N GLU A 129 24.79 8.15 21.73
CA GLU A 129 25.64 7.12 22.35
C GLU A 129 24.95 5.75 22.29
N VAL A 130 25.45 4.89 21.41
CA VAL A 130 24.80 3.64 20.98
C VAL A 130 25.68 2.42 21.25
N MET A 131 25.04 1.27 21.44
CA MET A 131 25.68 -0.04 21.50
C MET A 131 25.72 -0.65 20.10
N MET A 132 26.87 -1.19 19.72
CA MET A 132 27.12 -1.79 18.41
C MET A 132 26.98 -3.32 18.49
N CYS A 133 26.32 -3.94 17.50
CA CYS A 133 26.10 -5.39 17.46
C CYS A 133 27.31 -6.13 16.88
N ASP A 134 27.92 -7.04 17.64
CA ASP A 134 29.10 -7.83 17.23
C ASP A 134 28.86 -8.76 16.00
N GLN A 135 27.69 -8.72 15.37
CA GLN A 135 27.26 -9.62 14.27
C GLN A 135 26.59 -8.92 13.09
N CYS A 136 26.25 -7.62 13.17
CA CYS A 136 25.79 -6.84 12.02
C CYS A 136 25.90 -5.34 12.29
N PHE A 137 25.83 -4.54 11.23
CA PHE A 137 25.93 -3.09 11.24
C PHE A 137 24.87 -2.32 12.08
N ARG A 138 23.95 -2.99 12.79
CA ARG A 138 22.86 -2.29 13.51
C ARG A 138 23.29 -1.82 14.91
N VAL A 139 22.88 -0.60 15.28
CA VAL A 139 23.18 0.03 16.56
C VAL A 139 21.91 0.44 17.32
N TYR A 140 21.96 0.47 18.66
CA TYR A 140 20.81 0.74 19.53
C TYR A 140 21.19 1.55 20.77
N HIS A 141 20.38 2.53 21.20
CA HIS A 141 20.55 3.12 22.54
C HIS A 141 20.13 2.12 23.63
N PRO A 142 20.81 2.06 24.80
CA PRO A 142 20.40 1.18 25.90
C PRO A 142 18.94 1.39 26.34
N LYS A 143 18.50 2.65 26.44
CA LYS A 143 17.14 3.03 26.83
C LYS A 143 16.05 2.54 25.88
N CYS A 144 16.39 2.26 24.63
CA CYS A 144 15.45 1.81 23.60
C CYS A 144 15.31 0.28 23.55
N LEU A 145 16.06 -0.46 24.36
CA LEU A 145 15.98 -1.92 24.44
C LEU A 145 15.20 -2.35 25.69
N PRO A 146 14.49 -3.49 25.63
CA PRO A 146 13.99 -4.22 26.80
C PRO A 146 15.10 -4.59 27.81
N ASP A 147 14.72 -4.75 29.09
CA ASP A 147 15.64 -4.93 30.23
C ASP A 147 16.46 -6.24 30.23
N ASP A 148 16.05 -7.24 29.46
CA ASP A 148 16.78 -8.49 29.21
C ASP A 148 17.82 -8.36 28.07
N LEU A 149 17.70 -7.31 27.24
CA LEU A 149 18.58 -7.05 26.09
C LEU A 149 19.59 -5.93 26.34
N ARG A 150 19.45 -5.16 27.42
CA ARG A 150 20.43 -4.17 27.90
C ARG A 150 21.71 -4.86 28.39
N LEU A 151 22.86 -4.19 28.23
CA LEU A 151 24.10 -4.62 28.86
C LEU A 151 23.98 -4.50 30.40
N ARG A 152 24.46 -5.52 31.10
CA ARG A 152 24.66 -5.50 32.56
C ARG A 152 26.15 -5.42 32.92
N ASP A 153 26.98 -6.17 32.20
CA ASP A 153 28.44 -6.20 32.38
C ASP A 153 29.20 -5.86 31.09
N SER A 154 30.14 -4.92 31.17
CA SER A 154 30.92 -4.38 30.03
C SER A 154 31.92 -5.35 29.40
N SER A 155 32.09 -6.54 29.97
CA SER A 155 33.03 -7.58 29.50
C SER A 155 32.52 -8.38 28.31
N ASN A 156 31.20 -8.48 28.13
CA ASN A 156 30.58 -9.45 27.25
C ASN A 156 30.48 -9.02 25.77
N HIS A 157 30.28 -10.03 24.91
CA HIS A 157 29.81 -9.84 23.55
C HIS A 157 28.31 -9.49 23.52
N TRP A 158 27.89 -8.58 22.65
CA TRP A 158 26.49 -8.17 22.52
C TRP A 158 25.95 -8.36 21.11
N GLN A 159 24.70 -8.82 21.08
CA GLN A 159 23.98 -9.13 19.86
C GLN A 159 22.60 -8.48 19.95
N CYS A 160 22.23 -7.72 18.93
CA CYS A 160 20.96 -7.01 18.86
C CYS A 160 19.76 -7.98 18.83
N PRO A 161 18.51 -7.50 19.04
CA PRO A 161 17.33 -8.36 19.11
C PRO A 161 17.21 -9.30 17.90
N ILE A 162 17.48 -8.77 16.70
CA ILE A 162 17.44 -9.48 15.42
C ILE A 162 18.53 -10.57 15.36
N CYS A 163 19.78 -10.26 15.72
CA CYS A 163 20.85 -11.26 15.75
C CYS A 163 20.63 -12.37 16.80
N LYS A 164 19.89 -12.07 17.88
CA LYS A 164 19.47 -13.08 18.86
C LYS A 164 18.32 -13.97 18.33
N SER A 165 17.38 -13.45 17.55
CA SER A 165 16.26 -14.25 17.02
C SER A 165 16.69 -15.17 15.87
N MET A 166 17.52 -14.67 14.94
CA MET A 166 18.02 -15.42 13.77
C MET A 166 18.71 -16.75 14.13
N LYS A 167 19.31 -16.86 15.33
CA LYS A 167 19.98 -18.09 15.80
C LYS A 167 19.03 -19.29 16.05
N LYS A 168 17.71 -19.09 16.06
CA LYS A 168 16.73 -20.12 16.49
C LYS A 168 15.88 -20.72 15.36
N LYS A 169 15.94 -20.21 14.13
CA LYS A 169 15.04 -20.62 13.03
C LYS A 169 15.79 -20.73 11.70
N ASN A 170 15.91 -21.94 11.16
CA ASN A 170 16.37 -22.19 9.80
C ASN A 170 15.20 -22.76 8.99
N ASN A 171 14.69 -22.01 8.01
CA ASN A 171 13.48 -22.37 7.26
C ASN A 171 13.82 -23.15 5.99
N ASN A 172 12.87 -23.94 5.47
CA ASN A 172 12.98 -24.47 4.11
C ASN A 172 13.03 -23.30 3.11
N LYS A 173 14.18 -23.12 2.44
CA LYS A 173 14.46 -22.00 1.51
C LYS A 173 13.47 -21.93 0.34
N GLN A 174 13.03 -23.07 -0.19
CA GLN A 174 12.10 -23.13 -1.33
C GLN A 174 10.67 -22.77 -0.90
N GLU A 175 10.23 -23.30 0.25
CA GLU A 175 8.94 -22.99 0.86
C GLU A 175 8.85 -21.52 1.31
N MET A 176 9.89 -21.02 2.00
CA MET A 176 9.97 -19.61 2.41
C MET A 176 9.97 -18.66 1.20
N GLY A 177 10.70 -18.99 0.13
CA GLY A 177 10.66 -18.22 -1.12
C GLY A 177 9.28 -18.17 -1.77
N LYS A 178 8.48 -19.25 -1.67
CA LYS A 178 7.07 -19.30 -2.13
C LYS A 178 6.21 -18.30 -1.38
N TYR A 179 6.35 -18.16 -0.06
CA TYR A 179 5.60 -17.20 0.75
C TYR A 179 6.08 -15.76 0.61
N LEU A 180 7.40 -15.52 0.70
CA LEU A 180 7.98 -14.18 0.62
C LEU A 180 7.66 -13.49 -0.72
N ARG A 181 7.52 -14.25 -1.83
CA ARG A 181 7.09 -13.69 -3.12
C ARG A 181 5.69 -13.07 -3.07
N PHE A 182 4.74 -13.64 -2.31
CA PHE A 182 3.41 -13.03 -2.14
C PHE A 182 3.49 -11.71 -1.35
N ILE A 183 4.24 -11.69 -0.24
CA ILE A 183 4.43 -10.49 0.59
C ILE A 183 5.09 -9.38 -0.24
N VAL A 184 6.17 -9.70 -0.97
CA VAL A 184 6.87 -8.75 -1.84
C VAL A 184 5.99 -8.22 -2.98
N SER A 185 5.05 -9.02 -3.51
CA SER A 185 4.08 -8.52 -4.50
C SER A 185 3.23 -7.37 -3.93
N ARG A 186 2.68 -7.54 -2.73
CA ARG A 186 1.90 -6.50 -2.06
C ARG A 186 2.76 -5.31 -1.60
N MET A 187 4.01 -5.57 -1.20
CA MET A 187 4.97 -4.49 -0.92
C MET A 187 5.23 -3.64 -2.17
N LYS A 188 5.38 -4.25 -3.35
CA LYS A 188 5.59 -3.53 -4.62
C LYS A 188 4.42 -2.61 -4.96
N GLU A 189 3.19 -3.09 -4.82
CA GLU A 189 1.97 -2.30 -5.07
C GLU A 189 1.96 -1.00 -4.25
N ARG A 190 2.23 -1.08 -2.94
CA ARG A 190 2.28 0.09 -2.05
C ARG A 190 3.55 0.94 -2.24
N ALA A 191 4.68 0.31 -2.55
CA ALA A 191 5.93 1.02 -2.81
C ALA A 191 5.89 1.90 -4.07
N ILE A 192 4.89 1.75 -4.96
CA ILE A 192 4.64 2.70 -6.04
C ILE A 192 4.36 4.10 -5.48
N GLU A 193 3.64 4.22 -4.35
CA GLU A 193 3.35 5.52 -3.72
C GLU A 193 4.60 6.14 -3.10
N LEU A 194 5.42 5.32 -2.42
CA LEU A 194 6.71 5.75 -1.88
C LEU A 194 7.65 6.25 -3.00
N ASN A 195 7.76 5.50 -4.10
CA ASN A 195 8.55 5.89 -5.28
C ASN A 195 8.00 7.11 -6.02
N LYS A 196 6.68 7.35 -6.01
CA LYS A 196 6.07 8.57 -6.55
C LYS A 196 6.40 9.79 -5.69
N LYS A 197 6.48 9.64 -4.36
CA LYS A 197 6.80 10.71 -3.41
C LYS A 197 8.31 10.94 -3.21
N GLY A 198 9.18 10.04 -3.68
CA GLY A 198 10.62 10.27 -3.64
C GLY A 198 11.43 9.20 -4.36
N LYS A 199 12.39 9.64 -5.18
CA LYS A 199 13.40 8.77 -5.81
C LYS A 199 14.80 9.35 -5.68
N ASP A 200 15.20 9.58 -4.43
CA ASP A 200 16.41 10.33 -4.09
C ASP A 200 17.53 9.49 -3.43
N SER A 201 17.53 8.18 -3.68
CA SER A 201 18.70 7.33 -3.42
C SER A 201 19.94 7.69 -4.26
N LYS A 202 19.77 8.63 -5.20
CA LYS A 202 20.84 9.29 -5.97
C LYS A 202 21.32 10.62 -5.36
N HIS A 203 20.69 11.13 -4.29
CA HIS A 203 21.12 12.38 -3.68
C HIS A 203 22.58 12.25 -3.21
N PRO A 204 23.45 13.25 -3.43
CA PRO A 204 24.81 13.25 -2.88
C PRO A 204 24.83 13.04 -1.36
N MET A 205 23.74 13.43 -0.69
CA MET A 205 23.58 13.38 0.76
C MET A 205 22.89 12.10 1.26
N TYR A 206 22.27 11.30 0.38
CA TYR A 206 21.66 10.02 0.75
C TYR A 206 22.72 9.06 1.31
N ARG A 207 23.86 8.93 0.61
CA ARG A 207 25.03 8.18 1.08
C ARG A 207 25.70 8.78 2.33
N ARG A 208 25.39 10.03 2.69
CA ARG A 208 25.91 10.65 3.92
C ARG A 208 25.06 10.29 5.12
N LEU A 209 23.73 10.22 4.98
CA LEU A 209 22.84 9.83 6.08
C LEU A 209 22.58 8.32 6.19
N VAL A 210 22.48 7.61 5.06
CA VAL A 210 22.11 6.18 5.02
C VAL A 210 23.36 5.30 4.92
N HIS A 211 23.63 4.54 5.97
CA HIS A 211 24.77 3.61 6.06
C HIS A 211 24.60 2.38 5.14
N THR A 212 23.43 1.74 5.16
CA THR A 212 23.15 0.57 4.31
C THR A 212 21.91 0.78 3.47
N THR A 213 22.12 0.98 2.17
CA THR A 213 21.07 1.23 1.19
C THR A 213 20.20 0.00 0.96
N ILE A 214 18.88 0.16 0.89
CA ILE A 214 17.94 -0.90 0.49
C ILE A 214 16.69 -0.31 -0.16
N ASP A 215 16.08 -1.06 -1.09
CA ASP A 215 14.76 -0.78 -1.65
C ASP A 215 13.96 -2.09 -1.87
N VAL A 216 12.71 -1.96 -2.32
CA VAL A 216 11.83 -3.12 -2.56
C VAL A 216 12.29 -3.97 -3.77
N SER A 217 13.08 -3.39 -4.69
CA SER A 217 13.73 -4.11 -5.79
C SER A 217 14.79 -5.08 -5.24
N THR A 218 15.68 -4.56 -4.40
CA THR A 218 16.75 -5.28 -3.69
C THR A 218 16.16 -6.40 -2.82
N ILE A 219 15.08 -6.12 -2.08
CA ILE A 219 14.36 -7.13 -1.28
C ILE A 219 13.79 -8.23 -2.19
N ASN A 220 13.18 -7.87 -3.32
CA ASN A 220 12.66 -8.83 -4.29
C ASN A 220 13.75 -9.72 -4.91
N GLU A 221 14.91 -9.15 -5.23
CA GLU A 221 16.08 -9.89 -5.72
C GLU A 221 16.58 -10.87 -4.65
N LYS A 222 16.76 -10.41 -3.41
CA LYS A 222 17.14 -11.27 -2.27
C LYS A 222 16.12 -12.40 -1.99
N VAL A 223 14.82 -12.19 -2.23
CA VAL A 223 13.81 -13.26 -2.19
C VAL A 223 13.96 -14.23 -3.36
N THR A 224 14.27 -13.73 -4.55
CA THR A 224 14.37 -14.52 -5.80
C THR A 224 15.60 -15.44 -5.79
N GLU A 225 16.75 -14.92 -5.35
CA GLU A 225 17.98 -15.68 -5.11
C GLU A 225 17.92 -16.54 -3.83
N GLY A 226 16.92 -16.29 -2.98
CA GLY A 226 16.78 -16.88 -1.64
C GLY A 226 18.00 -16.60 -0.76
N LYS A 227 18.47 -15.35 -0.72
CA LYS A 227 19.55 -14.88 0.18
C LYS A 227 19.10 -14.83 1.64
N TYR A 228 17.80 -14.80 1.90
CA TYR A 228 17.22 -14.92 3.25
C TYR A 228 17.25 -16.37 3.75
N LYS A 229 17.61 -16.57 5.02
CA LYS A 229 17.60 -17.84 5.78
C LYS A 229 16.42 -17.96 6.74
N SER A 230 15.86 -16.81 7.15
CA SER A 230 14.71 -16.72 8.06
C SER A 230 13.76 -15.58 7.67
N TYR A 231 12.52 -15.64 8.18
CA TYR A 231 11.57 -14.52 8.08
C TYR A 231 12.06 -13.26 8.81
N ASP A 232 12.87 -13.43 9.87
CA ASP A 232 13.41 -12.33 10.67
C ASP A 232 14.44 -11.52 9.87
N GLU A 233 15.26 -12.14 9.02
CA GLU A 233 16.16 -11.43 8.10
C GLU A 233 15.39 -10.58 7.08
N PHE A 234 14.29 -11.10 6.55
CA PHE A 234 13.41 -10.37 5.62
C PHE A 234 12.69 -9.21 6.33
N LYS A 235 12.19 -9.41 7.55
CA LYS A 235 11.59 -8.37 8.39
C LYS A 235 12.61 -7.28 8.74
N ALA A 236 13.86 -7.65 9.02
CA ALA A 236 14.96 -6.73 9.35
C ALA A 236 15.41 -5.86 8.16
N ASP A 237 15.23 -6.35 6.93
CA ASP A 237 15.42 -5.57 5.70
C ASP A 237 14.24 -4.61 5.44
N ALA A 238 13.00 -5.05 5.69
CA ALA A 238 11.85 -4.17 5.64
C ALA A 238 11.90 -3.06 6.72
N GLN A 239 12.45 -3.37 7.90
CA GLN A 239 12.74 -2.38 8.95
C GLN A 239 13.86 -1.41 8.53
N LEU A 240 14.89 -1.88 7.82
CA LEU A 240 15.95 -1.04 7.26
C LEU A 240 15.40 -0.04 6.24
N LEU A 241 14.46 -0.46 5.39
CA LEU A 241 13.79 0.44 4.45
C LEU A 241 13.03 1.57 5.17
N LEU A 242 12.30 1.25 6.24
CA LEU A 242 11.64 2.25 7.09
C LEU A 242 12.65 3.17 7.78
N HIS A 243 13.69 2.59 8.39
CA HIS A 243 14.75 3.31 9.10
C HIS A 243 15.45 4.34 8.22
N ASN A 244 15.84 3.93 7.00
CA ASN A 244 16.45 4.80 6.00
C ASN A 244 15.50 5.93 5.55
N THR A 245 14.19 5.63 5.45
CA THR A 245 13.18 6.63 5.07
C THR A 245 13.01 7.69 6.16
N ILE A 246 12.98 7.29 7.44
CA ILE A 246 12.89 8.21 8.59
C ILE A 246 14.11 9.11 8.69
N ILE A 247 15.32 8.54 8.54
CA ILE A 247 16.57 9.29 8.56
C ILE A 247 16.67 10.31 7.43
N PHE A 248 16.25 9.93 6.21
CA PHE A 248 16.46 10.76 5.02
C PHE A 248 15.38 11.83 4.77
N TYR A 249 14.11 11.56 5.12
CA TYR A 249 13.00 12.51 4.90
C TYR A 249 12.46 13.16 6.20
N GLY A 250 12.84 12.67 7.38
CA GLY A 250 12.30 13.11 8.67
C GLY A 250 10.98 12.40 9.03
N ASP A 251 10.76 12.15 10.33
CA ASP A 251 9.68 11.28 10.82
C ASP A 251 8.24 11.78 10.55
N ASP A 252 8.08 13.08 10.32
CA ASP A 252 6.85 13.80 10.00
C ASP A 252 6.62 14.02 8.49
N SER A 253 7.36 13.30 7.64
CA SER A 253 7.19 13.34 6.18
C SER A 253 6.15 12.35 5.68
N GLU A 254 5.44 12.71 4.60
CA GLU A 254 4.45 11.81 3.97
C GLU A 254 5.10 10.52 3.40
N GLN A 255 6.39 10.57 3.09
CA GLN A 255 7.20 9.41 2.69
C GLN A 255 7.33 8.42 3.86
N VAL A 256 7.56 8.93 5.07
CA VAL A 256 7.62 8.12 6.29
C VAL A 256 6.26 7.53 6.63
N ASP A 257 5.15 8.25 6.49
CA ASP A 257 3.82 7.67 6.74
C ASP A 257 3.54 6.47 5.83
N VAL A 258 3.86 6.59 4.53
CA VAL A 258 3.75 5.48 3.57
C VAL A 258 4.69 4.33 3.95
N ALA A 259 5.92 4.60 4.40
CA ALA A 259 6.85 3.56 4.84
C ALA A 259 6.46 2.88 6.17
N LYS A 260 5.89 3.63 7.13
CA LYS A 260 5.33 3.12 8.40
C LYS A 260 4.20 2.13 8.10
N VAL A 261 3.30 2.49 7.18
CA VAL A 261 2.22 1.61 6.69
C VAL A 261 2.77 0.40 5.92
N LEU A 262 3.73 0.59 5.01
CA LEU A 262 4.39 -0.51 4.28
C LEU A 262 5.00 -1.54 5.23
N TYR A 263 5.75 -1.10 6.24
CA TYR A 263 6.39 -1.98 7.22
C TYR A 263 5.37 -2.68 8.12
N LYS A 264 4.33 -1.96 8.58
CA LYS A 264 3.24 -2.53 9.39
C LYS A 264 2.52 -3.68 8.68
N ASP A 265 2.13 -3.48 7.42
CA ASP A 265 1.48 -4.54 6.63
C ASP A 265 2.46 -5.68 6.28
N THR A 266 3.74 -5.37 6.05
CA THR A 266 4.77 -6.42 5.87
C THR A 266 4.91 -7.29 7.13
N CYS A 267 4.78 -6.70 8.33
CA CYS A 267 4.71 -7.46 9.57
C CYS A 267 3.44 -8.30 9.66
N HIS A 268 2.27 -7.70 9.41
CA HIS A 268 0.98 -8.39 9.47
C HIS A 268 0.92 -9.63 8.56
N GLU A 269 1.47 -9.56 7.35
CA GLU A 269 1.56 -10.71 6.44
C GLU A 269 2.48 -11.82 6.97
N LEU A 270 3.55 -11.49 7.69
CA LEU A 270 4.41 -12.48 8.36
C LEU A 270 3.70 -13.11 9.56
N ASP A 271 2.92 -12.33 10.30
CA ASP A 271 2.17 -12.79 11.47
C ASP A 271 1.02 -13.73 11.03
N GLU A 272 0.27 -13.39 9.97
CA GLU A 272 -0.70 -14.29 9.30
C GLU A 272 -0.05 -15.60 8.81
N LEU A 273 1.18 -15.51 8.28
CA LEU A 273 1.96 -16.67 7.85
C LEU A 273 2.44 -17.55 9.02
N GLN A 274 2.69 -16.98 10.20
CA GLN A 274 2.97 -17.77 11.41
C GLN A 274 1.70 -18.45 11.95
N LEU A 275 0.54 -17.78 11.90
CA LEU A 275 -0.74 -18.32 12.40
C LEU A 275 -1.18 -19.57 11.63
N CYS A 276 -1.21 -19.51 10.29
CA CYS A 276 -1.45 -20.71 9.48
C CYS A 276 -0.90 -20.56 8.06
N LYS A 277 0.23 -21.21 7.78
CA LYS A 277 0.85 -21.31 6.45
C LYS A 277 -0.11 -21.68 5.32
N ASN A 278 -1.06 -22.59 5.58
CA ASN A 278 -1.99 -23.06 4.56
C ASN A 278 -3.10 -22.03 4.27
N CYS A 279 -3.70 -21.42 5.31
CA CYS A 279 -4.61 -20.30 5.13
C CYS A 279 -3.93 -19.10 4.45
N PHE A 280 -2.68 -18.79 4.82
CA PHE A 280 -1.88 -17.77 4.15
C PHE A 280 -1.68 -18.11 2.66
N TYR A 281 -1.30 -19.34 2.33
CA TYR A 281 -1.14 -19.78 0.95
C TYR A 281 -2.45 -19.62 0.16
N LEU A 282 -3.53 -20.22 0.65
CA LEU A 282 -4.82 -20.28 -0.04
C LEU A 282 -5.46 -18.89 -0.19
N SER A 283 -5.32 -18.01 0.81
CA SER A 283 -5.80 -16.62 0.76
C SER A 283 -5.04 -15.75 -0.26
N ASN A 284 -3.80 -16.11 -0.60
CA ASN A 284 -2.97 -15.43 -1.60
C ASN A 284 -3.13 -16.03 -3.00
N ALA A 285 -3.03 -17.36 -3.12
CA ALA A 285 -3.12 -18.07 -4.40
C ALA A 285 -4.55 -18.17 -4.96
N ARG A 286 -5.56 -18.08 -4.09
CA ARG A 286 -7.01 -18.10 -4.41
C ARG A 286 -7.44 -19.09 -5.50
N PRO A 287 -7.13 -20.40 -5.36
CA PRO A 287 -7.77 -21.43 -6.16
C PRO A 287 -9.30 -21.43 -5.99
N GLU A 288 -10.02 -22.12 -6.87
CA GLU A 288 -11.46 -22.32 -6.68
C GLU A 288 -11.74 -22.98 -5.33
N ASN A 289 -12.74 -22.48 -4.59
CA ASN A 289 -13.08 -22.94 -3.24
C ASN A 289 -11.90 -22.91 -2.23
N TRP A 290 -10.97 -21.97 -2.38
CA TRP A 290 -9.74 -21.88 -1.55
C TRP A 290 -10.00 -21.94 -0.04
N PHE A 291 -11.07 -21.32 0.46
CA PHE A 291 -11.39 -21.30 1.89
C PHE A 291 -12.04 -22.61 2.37
N CYS A 292 -12.51 -23.48 1.46
CA CYS A 292 -13.09 -24.78 1.79
C CYS A 292 -12.05 -25.86 2.10
N TYR A 293 -10.79 -25.68 1.72
CA TYR A 293 -9.76 -26.69 2.00
C TYR A 293 -9.44 -26.78 3.51
N PRO A 294 -9.28 -27.99 4.07
CA PRO A 294 -8.79 -28.21 5.43
C PRO A 294 -7.36 -27.72 5.65
N CYS A 295 -6.99 -27.60 6.93
CA CYS A 295 -5.64 -27.31 7.40
C CYS A 295 -5.21 -28.37 8.42
N ILE A 296 -3.93 -28.43 8.79
CA ILE A 296 -3.44 -29.33 9.85
C ILE A 296 -2.70 -28.46 10.89
N PRO A 297 -3.17 -28.39 12.15
CA PRO A 297 -4.44 -28.92 12.66
C PRO A 297 -5.67 -28.27 11.98
N ASN A 298 -6.84 -28.91 12.11
CA ASN A 298 -8.08 -28.33 11.62
C ASN A 298 -8.44 -27.08 12.44
N HIS A 299 -8.85 -26.00 11.77
CA HIS A 299 -9.41 -24.83 12.44
C HIS A 299 -10.76 -25.17 13.06
N GLU A 300 -10.96 -24.78 14.31
CA GLU A 300 -12.26 -24.85 14.98
C GLU A 300 -13.29 -24.00 14.22
N LEU A 301 -14.51 -24.51 14.11
CA LEU A 301 -15.61 -23.84 13.42
C LEU A 301 -16.59 -23.30 14.47
N VAL A 302 -17.05 -22.07 14.28
CA VAL A 302 -17.93 -21.38 15.22
C VAL A 302 -18.98 -20.54 14.49
N TRP A 303 -20.11 -20.29 15.15
CA TRP A 303 -20.97 -19.15 14.83
C TRP A 303 -20.50 -17.95 15.64
N ALA A 304 -20.09 -16.88 14.96
CA ALA A 304 -19.57 -15.67 15.58
C ALA A 304 -20.44 -14.45 15.22
N LYS A 305 -20.61 -13.52 16.16
CA LYS A 305 -21.48 -12.35 16.01
C LYS A 305 -20.72 -11.04 16.20
N MET A 306 -20.66 -10.23 15.14
CA MET A 306 -20.14 -8.86 15.20
C MET A 306 -21.20 -7.88 15.71
N LYS A 307 -20.77 -6.81 16.40
CA LYS A 307 -21.66 -5.74 16.87
C LYS A 307 -22.41 -5.10 15.69
N GLY A 308 -23.75 -5.08 15.75
CA GLY A 308 -24.61 -4.60 14.67
C GLY A 308 -25.00 -5.65 13.62
N PHE A 309 -24.50 -6.89 13.74
CA PHE A 309 -24.80 -8.00 12.84
C PHE A 309 -25.41 -9.18 13.61
N GLY A 310 -25.98 -10.14 12.86
CA GLY A 310 -26.34 -11.46 13.39
C GLY A 310 -25.14 -12.40 13.46
N PHE A 311 -25.39 -13.66 13.81
CA PHE A 311 -24.37 -14.72 13.75
C PHE A 311 -24.03 -15.09 12.30
N TRP A 312 -22.73 -15.25 12.02
CA TRP A 312 -22.18 -15.77 10.76
C TRP A 312 -21.21 -16.92 11.06
N PRO A 313 -21.05 -17.89 10.16
CA PRO A 313 -20.10 -18.98 10.36
C PRO A 313 -18.66 -18.49 10.11
N ALA A 314 -17.72 -18.99 10.91
CA ALA A 314 -16.31 -18.61 10.83
C ALA A 314 -15.35 -19.74 11.24
N LYS A 315 -14.09 -19.61 10.82
CA LYS A 315 -12.95 -20.39 11.30
C LYS A 315 -12.23 -19.62 12.41
N VAL A 316 -11.91 -20.28 13.52
CA VAL A 316 -11.05 -19.72 14.56
C VAL A 316 -9.59 -19.76 14.09
N MET A 317 -8.91 -18.63 14.19
CA MET A 317 -7.50 -18.47 13.83
C MET A 317 -6.60 -18.48 15.07
N GLN A 318 -7.03 -17.87 16.17
CA GLN A 318 -6.38 -17.88 17.49
C GLN A 318 -7.41 -17.51 18.58
N LYS A 319 -7.06 -17.75 19.85
CA LYS A 319 -7.89 -17.45 21.04
C LYS A 319 -7.05 -16.72 22.10
N GLU A 320 -7.66 -15.71 22.71
CA GLU A 320 -7.24 -15.07 23.96
C GLU A 320 -8.39 -15.20 24.98
N ASP A 321 -8.11 -15.01 26.28
CA ASP A 321 -9.06 -15.35 27.36
C ASP A 321 -10.46 -14.74 27.18
N ASN A 322 -10.53 -13.49 26.71
CA ASN A 322 -11.78 -12.73 26.56
C ASN A 322 -12.25 -12.58 25.09
N GLN A 323 -11.47 -13.02 24.11
CA GLN A 323 -11.77 -12.80 22.69
C GLN A 323 -11.17 -13.84 21.74
N VAL A 324 -11.91 -14.13 20.67
CA VAL A 324 -11.55 -15.11 19.65
C VAL A 324 -11.33 -14.39 18.31
N ASP A 325 -10.18 -14.63 17.69
CA ASP A 325 -9.87 -14.11 16.36
C ASP A 325 -10.44 -15.07 15.30
N VAL A 326 -11.43 -14.61 14.55
CA VAL A 326 -12.15 -15.45 13.59
C VAL A 326 -12.10 -14.90 12.18
N ARG A 327 -12.02 -15.82 11.20
CA ARG A 327 -12.16 -15.51 9.78
C ARG A 327 -13.47 -16.07 9.25
N PHE A 328 -14.38 -15.18 8.87
CA PHE A 328 -15.73 -15.51 8.41
C PHE A 328 -15.73 -16.20 7.04
N PHE A 329 -16.72 -17.07 6.82
CA PHE A 329 -17.06 -17.58 5.49
C PHE A 329 -17.84 -16.52 4.68
N GLY A 330 -17.94 -16.74 3.37
CA GLY A 330 -18.64 -15.87 2.43
C GLY A 330 -17.75 -14.79 1.81
N HIS A 331 -18.31 -14.12 0.80
CA HIS A 331 -17.63 -13.31 -0.24
C HIS A 331 -16.42 -12.44 0.17
N HIS A 332 -16.41 -11.88 1.38
CA HIS A 332 -15.34 -10.96 1.83
C HIS A 332 -14.28 -11.61 2.73
N HIS A 333 -14.49 -12.86 3.18
CA HIS A 333 -13.60 -13.63 4.08
C HIS A 333 -12.99 -12.80 5.22
N GLN A 334 -13.85 -11.98 5.85
CA GLN A 334 -13.48 -10.94 6.80
C GLN A 334 -12.83 -11.52 8.06
N ARG A 335 -11.92 -10.76 8.66
CA ARG A 335 -11.18 -11.11 9.87
C ARG A 335 -11.57 -10.16 11.00
N ALA A 336 -11.90 -10.69 12.18
CA ALA A 336 -12.23 -9.88 13.34
C ALA A 336 -11.97 -10.61 14.66
N TRP A 337 -11.56 -9.86 15.67
CA TRP A 337 -11.65 -10.26 17.07
C TRP A 337 -13.11 -10.13 17.55
N ILE A 338 -13.62 -11.18 18.17
CA ILE A 338 -14.99 -11.30 18.65
C ILE A 338 -14.96 -11.66 20.14
N PRO A 339 -15.63 -10.91 21.04
CA PRO A 339 -15.69 -11.26 22.46
C PRO A 339 -16.25 -12.67 22.66
N SER A 340 -15.73 -13.43 23.61
CA SER A 340 -16.09 -14.85 23.84
C SER A 340 -17.62 -15.06 23.99
N ASP A 341 -18.33 -14.13 24.63
CA ASP A 341 -19.80 -14.14 24.79
C ASP A 341 -20.60 -14.11 23.45
N ASN A 342 -19.95 -13.70 22.35
CA ASN A 342 -20.54 -13.60 21.02
C ASN A 342 -20.09 -14.76 20.09
N ILE A 343 -19.50 -15.81 20.66
CA ILE A 343 -19.17 -17.09 20.03
C ILE A 343 -20.20 -18.15 20.45
N GLN A 344 -20.56 -19.04 19.53
CA GLN A 344 -21.36 -20.23 19.76
C GLN A 344 -20.75 -21.40 18.97
N GLU A 345 -20.83 -22.64 19.48
CA GLU A 345 -20.34 -23.82 18.78
C GLU A 345 -21.06 -24.01 17.43
N ILE A 346 -20.36 -24.50 16.40
CA ILE A 346 -20.96 -24.73 15.07
C ILE A 346 -22.13 -25.73 15.08
N THR A 347 -22.18 -26.57 16.12
CA THR A 347 -23.21 -27.57 16.43
C THR A 347 -24.57 -26.96 16.81
N VAL A 348 -24.61 -25.70 17.26
CA VAL A 348 -25.84 -25.02 17.69
C VAL A 348 -26.80 -24.86 16.52
N ASN A 349 -28.07 -25.21 16.73
CA ASN A 349 -29.08 -25.15 15.67
C ASN A 349 -29.33 -23.70 15.23
N VAL A 350 -29.05 -23.42 13.96
CA VAL A 350 -29.10 -22.08 13.35
C VAL A 350 -30.48 -21.39 13.47
N HIS A 351 -31.55 -22.14 13.75
CA HIS A 351 -32.88 -21.57 14.02
C HIS A 351 -32.99 -20.90 15.40
N GLN A 352 -32.12 -21.25 16.34
CA GLN A 352 -32.02 -20.63 17.68
C GLN A 352 -31.15 -19.36 17.67
N LEU A 353 -30.34 -19.16 16.62
CA LEU A 353 -29.42 -18.04 16.50
C LEU A 353 -30.08 -16.82 15.86
N HIS A 354 -29.74 -15.62 16.35
CA HIS A 354 -30.15 -14.36 15.72
C HIS A 354 -29.39 -14.14 14.40
N VAL A 355 -29.99 -14.53 13.27
CA VAL A 355 -29.37 -14.50 11.93
C VAL A 355 -30.21 -13.71 10.92
N LYS A 356 -29.55 -12.83 10.15
CA LYS A 356 -30.16 -12.15 8.99
C LYS A 356 -29.89 -12.99 7.73
N ARG A 357 -30.87 -13.81 7.32
CA ARG A 357 -30.80 -14.80 6.21
C ARG A 357 -30.70 -14.19 4.80
N SER A 358 -29.81 -13.21 4.64
CA SER A 358 -29.45 -12.57 3.37
C SER A 358 -28.79 -13.56 2.40
N MET A 359 -28.74 -13.22 1.11
CA MET A 359 -28.07 -14.05 0.10
C MET A 359 -26.55 -14.21 0.35
N GLY A 360 -25.90 -13.22 0.95
CA GLY A 360 -24.49 -13.34 1.37
C GLY A 360 -24.31 -14.32 2.53
N TRP A 361 -25.23 -14.31 3.50
CA TRP A 361 -25.24 -15.23 4.64
C TRP A 361 -25.53 -16.68 4.21
N LYS A 362 -26.46 -16.89 3.26
CA LYS A 362 -26.70 -18.21 2.67
C LYS A 362 -25.43 -18.76 2.02
N LYS A 363 -24.78 -17.98 1.16
CA LYS A 363 -23.49 -18.36 0.53
C LYS A 363 -22.37 -18.66 1.53
N ALA A 364 -22.35 -18.02 2.70
CA ALA A 364 -21.40 -18.34 3.76
C ALA A 364 -21.70 -19.70 4.43
N CYS A 365 -22.97 -20.11 4.51
CA CYS A 365 -23.37 -21.45 4.95
C CYS A 365 -23.08 -22.50 3.86
N ASP A 366 -23.37 -22.20 2.59
CA ASP A 366 -23.04 -23.09 1.46
C ASP A 366 -21.51 -23.39 1.40
N GLU A 367 -20.67 -22.37 1.67
CA GLU A 367 -19.21 -22.50 1.74
C GLU A 367 -18.75 -23.27 3.00
N LEU A 368 -19.41 -23.09 4.15
CA LEU A 368 -19.19 -23.88 5.37
C LEU A 368 -19.50 -25.36 5.14
N ASP A 369 -20.64 -25.69 4.53
CA ASP A 369 -21.06 -27.07 4.28
C ASP A 369 -20.11 -27.77 3.30
N LEU A 370 -19.62 -27.04 2.29
CA LEU A 370 -18.58 -27.51 1.38
C LEU A 370 -17.23 -27.71 2.10
N HIS A 371 -16.86 -26.83 3.04
CA HIS A 371 -15.67 -27.02 3.88
C HIS A 371 -15.79 -28.25 4.78
N GLN A 372 -16.92 -28.43 5.47
CA GLN A 372 -17.18 -29.62 6.28
C GLN A 372 -17.21 -30.89 5.44
N ARG A 373 -17.67 -30.82 4.19
CA ARG A 373 -17.59 -31.92 3.24
C ARG A 373 -16.13 -32.25 2.90
N PHE A 374 -15.29 -31.25 2.61
CA PHE A 374 -13.86 -31.48 2.32
C PHE A 374 -13.10 -32.02 3.55
N LEU A 375 -13.49 -31.62 4.77
CA LEU A 375 -13.01 -32.21 6.02
C LEU A 375 -13.34 -33.72 6.10
N ARG A 376 -14.60 -34.10 5.86
CA ARG A 376 -15.04 -35.52 5.87
C ARG A 376 -14.43 -36.35 4.74
N GLU A 377 -14.16 -35.75 3.58
CA GLU A 377 -13.53 -36.41 2.44
C GLU A 377 -11.99 -36.48 2.54
N GLY A 378 -11.36 -35.87 3.56
CA GLY A 378 -9.89 -35.75 3.63
C GLY A 378 -9.28 -34.94 2.48
N ARG A 379 -10.08 -34.05 1.86
CA ARG A 379 -9.73 -33.35 0.60
C ARG A 379 -8.83 -32.14 0.86
N PHE A 380 -7.55 -32.38 1.16
CA PHE A 380 -6.53 -31.34 1.26
C PHE A 380 -6.17 -30.73 -0.10
N TYR A 381 -5.66 -29.50 -0.10
CA TYR A 381 -5.14 -28.86 -1.30
C TYR A 381 -3.75 -29.43 -1.66
N LYS A 382 -3.58 -29.88 -2.91
CA LYS A 382 -2.28 -30.26 -3.49
C LYS A 382 -1.84 -29.24 -4.54
N SER A 383 -0.58 -28.83 -4.53
CA SER A 383 -0.06 -27.88 -5.52
C SER A 383 0.30 -28.61 -6.81
N LYS A 384 0.02 -28.02 -7.99
CA LYS A 384 0.31 -28.63 -9.32
C LYS A 384 1.80 -28.60 -9.69
N GLY A 385 2.69 -29.00 -8.77
CA GLY A 385 4.14 -29.01 -8.95
C GLY A 385 4.92 -29.94 -8.02
N GLU A 386 4.24 -30.70 -7.17
CA GLU A 386 4.86 -31.72 -6.29
C GLU A 386 4.90 -33.12 -6.96
N ASP A 387 4.21 -33.30 -8.09
CA ASP A 387 3.92 -34.57 -8.77
C ASP A 387 5.02 -35.01 -9.77
N LYS A 388 6.31 -34.88 -9.39
CA LYS A 388 7.47 -35.16 -10.27
C LYS A 388 8.74 -35.68 -9.58
N GLY A 389 8.65 -36.18 -8.35
CA GLY A 389 9.85 -36.64 -7.64
C GLY A 389 9.59 -37.39 -6.34
N GLU A 390 8.65 -38.34 -6.32
CA GLU A 390 8.46 -39.26 -5.18
C GLU A 390 7.81 -40.61 -5.60
N GLU A 391 8.15 -41.12 -6.79
CA GLU A 391 7.99 -42.55 -7.15
C GLU A 391 9.35 -43.25 -7.09
N GLU A 392 9.81 -43.61 -5.89
CA GLU A 392 10.71 -44.75 -5.58
C GLU A 392 11.12 -44.72 -4.10
N ALA A 393 10.31 -45.33 -3.20
CA ALA A 393 10.74 -45.97 -1.95
C ALA A 393 9.56 -46.39 -1.05
N GLU A 394 8.89 -47.50 -1.36
CA GLU A 394 8.74 -48.59 -0.38
C GLU A 394 8.42 -49.91 -1.08
N SER A 395 8.87 -51.03 -0.51
CA SER A 395 9.15 -52.26 -1.26
C SER A 395 8.05 -53.31 -1.22
N SER A 396 7.80 -53.91 -2.39
CA SER A 396 7.63 -55.35 -2.64
C SER A 396 7.20 -56.27 -1.48
N ILE A 397 6.11 -57.04 -1.68
CA ILE A 397 6.17 -58.52 -1.82
C ILE A 397 4.86 -59.11 -2.36
N SER A 398 4.99 -60.05 -3.32
CA SER A 398 4.06 -61.16 -3.65
C SER A 398 2.59 -60.87 -4.04
N SER A 399 1.92 -61.65 -4.91
CA SER A 399 2.38 -62.64 -5.90
C SER A 399 1.29 -62.89 -6.96
N THR A 400 1.70 -63.44 -8.09
CA THR A 400 0.91 -63.93 -9.25
C THR A 400 -0.42 -64.64 -8.93
N SER A 401 -1.47 -64.39 -9.74
CA SER A 401 -2.25 -65.45 -10.42
C SER A 401 -3.20 -64.96 -11.52
N ASN A 402 -3.50 -65.87 -12.44
CA ASN A 402 -4.00 -65.74 -13.80
C ASN A 402 -5.53 -65.52 -14.01
N ASP A 403 -5.84 -65.14 -15.26
CA ASP A 403 -6.92 -65.65 -16.14
C ASP A 403 -8.40 -65.14 -16.14
N GLN A 404 -8.75 -64.63 -17.34
CA GLN A 404 -9.93 -64.95 -18.17
C GLN A 404 -11.36 -64.41 -17.93
N HIS A 405 -11.81 -63.67 -18.97
CA HIS A 405 -13.13 -63.73 -19.60
C HIS A 405 -14.36 -63.22 -18.79
N LYS A 406 -15.47 -62.76 -19.40
CA LYS A 406 -15.91 -62.72 -20.82
C LYS A 406 -16.91 -61.55 -21.04
N ALA A 407 -17.01 -61.06 -22.28
CA ALA A 407 -18.21 -60.64 -23.04
C ALA A 407 -19.42 -59.91 -22.36
N SER A 408 -20.18 -59.00 -23.01
CA SER A 408 -20.09 -58.28 -24.30
C SER A 408 -21.29 -57.30 -24.42
N GLN A 409 -21.39 -56.61 -25.58
CA GLN A 409 -22.61 -56.01 -26.17
C GLN A 409 -22.99 -54.55 -25.83
N GLU A 410 -22.45 -53.63 -26.64
CA GLU A 410 -23.18 -52.48 -27.19
C GLU A 410 -24.42 -52.97 -28.00
N PRO A 411 -25.50 -52.18 -28.21
CA PRO A 411 -25.49 -51.31 -29.40
C PRO A 411 -26.35 -50.00 -29.35
N ARG A 412 -25.68 -48.89 -29.68
CA ARG A 412 -26.04 -47.86 -30.70
C ARG A 412 -27.50 -47.41 -30.94
N ALA A 413 -27.69 -46.12 -30.63
CA ALA A 413 -28.81 -45.22 -30.93
C ALA A 413 -29.30 -45.07 -32.40
N LYS A 414 -30.52 -44.48 -32.57
CA LYS A 414 -30.88 -43.57 -33.70
C LYS A 414 -32.08 -42.63 -33.42
N LYS A 415 -32.09 -41.49 -34.14
CA LYS A 415 -32.86 -40.21 -34.00
C LYS A 415 -34.41 -40.27 -34.16
N GLY A 416 -35.14 -39.26 -33.61
CA GLY A 416 -36.64 -39.20 -33.68
C GLY A 416 -37.43 -37.86 -33.54
N ARG A 417 -36.94 -36.70 -34.04
CA ARG A 417 -37.69 -35.50 -34.56
C ARG A 417 -39.02 -34.94 -33.91
N ARG A 418 -38.99 -33.62 -33.57
CA ARG A 418 -40.01 -32.52 -33.73
C ARG A 418 -40.83 -31.99 -32.52
N ASN A 419 -41.03 -30.66 -32.54
CA ASN A 419 -41.70 -29.78 -31.56
C ASN A 419 -43.24 -29.87 -31.52
N GLN A 420 -43.83 -29.30 -30.45
CA GLN A 420 -44.85 -28.23 -30.58
C GLN A 420 -44.77 -27.21 -29.42
N ASN A 421 -45.61 -26.17 -29.44
CA ASN A 421 -45.49 -24.91 -28.68
C ASN A 421 -46.86 -24.47 -28.12
N VAL A 422 -46.91 -23.93 -26.90
CA VAL A 422 -48.10 -23.28 -26.30
C VAL A 422 -47.67 -22.10 -25.43
N GLU A 423 -48.42 -21.00 -25.49
CA GLU A 423 -48.22 -19.76 -24.73
C GLU A 423 -49.62 -19.17 -24.35
N PRO A 424 -49.76 -17.95 -23.78
CA PRO A 424 -50.16 -17.78 -22.37
C PRO A 424 -51.60 -17.30 -22.16
N LYS A 425 -51.97 -17.01 -20.90
CA LYS A 425 -53.17 -16.21 -20.55
C LYS A 425 -52.87 -15.13 -19.51
N LYS A 426 -53.57 -14.00 -19.69
CA LYS A 426 -53.75 -12.85 -18.78
C LYS A 426 -54.94 -13.17 -17.82
N GLU A 427 -55.42 -12.34 -16.89
CA GLU A 427 -55.20 -10.92 -16.53
C GLU A 427 -55.73 -10.67 -15.08
N GLU A 428 -55.73 -9.41 -14.64
CA GLU A 428 -56.49 -8.77 -13.52
C GLU A 428 -55.67 -8.20 -12.34
N GLN A 429 -56.29 -7.27 -11.60
CA GLN A 429 -55.63 -6.11 -10.97
C GLN A 429 -55.86 -5.96 -9.45
N GLU A 430 -54.93 -5.20 -8.86
CA GLU A 430 -54.98 -4.30 -7.68
C GLU A 430 -56.36 -3.81 -7.15
N PRO A 431 -56.48 -3.36 -5.86
CA PRO A 431 -55.63 -2.28 -5.32
C PRO A 431 -55.20 -2.33 -3.83
N GLU A 432 -54.14 -1.56 -3.50
CA GLU A 432 -53.92 -0.97 -2.16
C GLU A 432 -54.74 0.34 -2.00
N PRO A 433 -54.86 0.87 -0.77
CA PRO A 433 -54.65 2.32 -0.65
C PRO A 433 -53.80 2.76 0.56
N GLU A 434 -52.89 3.70 0.28
CA GLU A 434 -52.64 4.98 0.98
C GLU A 434 -52.42 4.98 2.51
N THR A 435 -51.34 5.56 3.06
CA THR A 435 -50.93 6.98 2.95
C THR A 435 -49.41 7.14 3.11
N GLU A 436 -48.70 7.91 2.29
CA GLU A 436 -48.50 9.39 2.38
C GLU A 436 -47.90 9.88 3.72
N ALA A 437 -46.90 10.78 3.78
CA ALA A 437 -46.02 11.45 2.79
C ALA A 437 -44.70 11.86 3.54
N VAL A 438 -43.74 12.72 3.13
CA VAL A 438 -43.54 13.78 2.11
C VAL A 438 -42.02 13.73 1.77
N SER A 439 -41.55 13.70 0.51
CA SER A 439 -41.29 14.82 -0.44
C SER A 439 -40.39 15.96 0.11
N SER A 440 -39.47 16.60 -0.63
CA SER A 440 -39.06 16.54 -2.05
C SER A 440 -37.55 16.92 -2.17
N SER A 441 -36.74 16.35 -3.07
CA SER A 441 -36.43 16.77 -4.48
C SER A 441 -35.55 18.04 -4.60
N GLN A 442 -34.83 18.39 -5.68
CA GLN A 442 -34.82 18.03 -7.13
C GLN A 442 -33.47 18.57 -7.73
N GLU A 443 -32.81 18.16 -8.84
CA GLU A 443 -32.83 17.01 -9.77
C GLU A 443 -31.54 17.01 -10.66
N ILE A 444 -31.16 15.88 -11.28
CA ILE A 444 -30.40 15.78 -12.57
C ILE A 444 -30.88 14.50 -13.31
N PRO A 445 -31.14 14.51 -14.64
CA PRO A 445 -31.94 13.45 -15.30
C PRO A 445 -31.16 12.30 -15.96
N PRO A 446 -31.82 11.14 -16.22
CA PRO A 446 -31.28 10.00 -16.96
C PRO A 446 -31.67 9.96 -18.47
N VAL A 447 -31.09 9.00 -19.19
CA VAL A 447 -31.22 8.77 -20.66
C VAL A 447 -32.47 7.90 -20.99
N PRO A 448 -33.19 8.15 -22.10
CA PRO A 448 -34.36 7.35 -22.50
C PRO A 448 -34.02 6.01 -23.18
N SER A 449 -35.02 5.13 -23.21
CA SER A 449 -35.02 3.74 -23.74
C SER A 449 -35.36 3.64 -25.25
N PRO A 450 -35.18 2.47 -25.91
CA PRO A 450 -35.32 2.37 -27.37
C PRO A 450 -36.77 2.27 -27.88
N VAL A 451 -36.96 2.50 -29.18
CA VAL A 451 -38.24 2.45 -29.90
C VAL A 451 -38.16 1.46 -31.08
N GLU A 452 -39.30 0.87 -31.46
CA GLU A 452 -39.42 -0.16 -32.48
C GLU A 452 -39.31 0.33 -33.95
N LYS A 453 -39.33 -0.64 -34.88
CA LYS A 453 -39.12 -0.45 -36.33
C LYS A 453 -40.44 -0.18 -37.07
N VAL A 454 -40.53 0.92 -37.82
CA VAL A 454 -41.52 1.08 -38.91
C VAL A 454 -40.86 1.74 -40.14
N SER A 455 -41.31 1.36 -41.34
CA SER A 455 -40.71 1.71 -42.63
C SER A 455 -41.11 3.09 -43.17
N VAL A 456 -40.13 3.82 -43.73
CA VAL A 456 -40.31 4.86 -44.77
C VAL A 456 -39.17 4.64 -45.78
N CYS A 457 -39.37 4.19 -47.02
CA CYS A 457 -40.24 4.67 -48.11
C CYS A 457 -39.80 6.02 -48.72
N THR A 458 -38.61 6.07 -49.30
CA THR A 458 -38.21 7.13 -50.25
C THR A 458 -38.71 6.80 -51.65
N GLN A 459 -39.75 7.51 -52.12
CA GLN A 459 -40.24 7.39 -53.49
C GLN A 459 -39.37 8.17 -54.48
N THR A 460 -38.58 7.49 -55.31
CA THR A 460 -38.09 8.07 -56.57
C THR A 460 -39.10 7.78 -57.69
N LYS A 461 -39.74 8.83 -58.22
CA LYS A 461 -40.68 8.70 -59.33
C LYS A 461 -39.94 8.45 -60.65
N LYS A 462 -40.55 7.63 -61.53
CA LYS A 462 -40.07 7.34 -62.89
C LYS A 462 -39.99 8.61 -63.75
N PRO A 463 -38.95 8.75 -64.58
CA PRO A 463 -39.09 9.32 -65.91
C PRO A 463 -39.43 8.20 -66.91
N SER A 464 -40.70 8.06 -67.28
CA SER A 464 -41.11 7.21 -68.40
C SER A 464 -41.19 8.05 -69.68
N ALA A 465 -40.14 7.99 -70.50
CA ALA A 465 -40.11 8.55 -71.86
C ALA A 465 -39.98 7.40 -72.89
N PRO A 466 -40.56 7.52 -74.08
CA PRO A 466 -40.70 6.39 -75.00
C PRO A 466 -39.45 6.17 -75.88
N SER A 467 -39.18 4.92 -76.22
CA SER A 467 -38.47 4.63 -77.47
C SER A 467 -39.48 4.76 -78.63
N PRO A 468 -39.18 5.49 -79.72
CA PRO A 468 -40.14 5.69 -80.81
C PRO A 468 -40.50 4.40 -81.54
N ARG A 469 -41.71 4.37 -82.13
CA ARG A 469 -42.01 3.43 -83.23
C ARG A 469 -41.07 3.75 -84.41
N MET A 470 -40.09 2.89 -84.67
CA MET A 470 -39.55 2.74 -86.02
C MET A 470 -40.25 1.54 -86.69
N LEU A 471 -40.65 1.74 -87.94
CA LEU A 471 -41.53 0.80 -88.64
C LEU A 471 -40.80 -0.50 -89.03
N HIS A 472 -41.55 -1.59 -89.13
CA HIS A 472 -41.17 -2.70 -90.01
C HIS A 472 -40.98 -2.14 -91.43
N ARG A 473 -39.74 -2.18 -91.94
CA ARG A 473 -39.49 -2.17 -93.38
C ARG A 473 -38.99 -3.55 -93.78
N SER A 474 -39.88 -4.36 -94.32
CA SER A 474 -39.56 -5.70 -94.80
C SER A 474 -38.61 -5.61 -96.00
N THR A 475 -37.41 -6.16 -95.85
CA THR A 475 -36.52 -6.49 -96.96
C THR A 475 -36.26 -7.98 -96.92
N GLN A 476 -36.86 -8.72 -97.85
CA GLN A 476 -36.46 -10.09 -98.13
C GLN A 476 -35.22 -10.07 -99.02
N THR A 477 -34.10 -10.62 -98.56
CA THR A 477 -33.01 -11.11 -99.40
C THR A 477 -32.53 -12.43 -98.83
N ASN A 478 -32.16 -13.36 -99.70
CA ASN A 478 -31.75 -14.71 -99.34
C ASN A 478 -30.42 -14.76 -98.59
N ASN A 479 -30.13 -15.97 -98.07
CA ASN A 479 -28.82 -16.49 -97.72
C ASN A 479 -27.63 -15.75 -98.36
N ASP A 480 -26.63 -15.43 -97.54
CA ASP A 480 -25.43 -16.27 -97.61
C ASP A 480 -24.71 -16.35 -96.25
N LEU A 481 -24.19 -17.55 -95.91
CA LEU A 481 -23.52 -17.81 -94.63
C LEU A 481 -22.01 -17.89 -94.87
N THR A 482 -21.22 -16.92 -94.37
CA THR A 482 -19.78 -17.19 -94.08
C THR A 482 -19.03 -16.20 -93.18
N CYS A 483 -19.52 -14.99 -92.86
CA CYS A 483 -18.68 -13.98 -92.17
C CYS A 483 -19.37 -13.13 -91.08
N GLN A 484 -19.94 -13.75 -90.04
CA GLN A 484 -20.37 -13.03 -88.82
C GLN A 484 -19.97 -13.72 -87.51
N ASN A 485 -20.18 -15.04 -87.38
CA ASN A 485 -20.06 -15.72 -86.08
C ASN A 485 -18.65 -15.57 -85.44
N LEU A 486 -17.56 -15.77 -86.20
CA LEU A 486 -16.20 -15.68 -85.66
C LEU A 486 -15.83 -14.29 -85.12
N CYS A 487 -16.34 -13.20 -85.70
CA CYS A 487 -16.07 -11.86 -85.16
C CYS A 487 -16.96 -11.56 -83.94
N HIS A 488 -18.23 -11.96 -84.00
CA HIS A 488 -19.20 -11.79 -82.91
C HIS A 488 -18.79 -12.59 -81.65
N ASP A 489 -18.37 -13.84 -81.81
CA ASP A 489 -17.93 -14.70 -80.69
C ASP A 489 -16.64 -14.17 -80.06
N LYS A 490 -15.68 -13.72 -80.88
CA LYS A 490 -14.43 -13.14 -80.38
C LYS A 490 -14.66 -11.82 -79.63
N TYR A 491 -15.55 -10.96 -80.13
CA TYR A 491 -15.94 -9.74 -79.42
C TYR A 491 -16.73 -10.04 -78.13
N SER A 492 -17.67 -10.97 -78.19
CA SER A 492 -18.47 -11.40 -77.03
C SER A 492 -17.60 -12.01 -75.93
N LYS A 493 -16.60 -12.82 -76.29
CA LYS A 493 -15.66 -13.40 -75.33
C LYS A 493 -14.79 -12.32 -74.67
N ILE A 494 -14.21 -11.41 -75.45
CA ILE A 494 -13.42 -10.28 -74.91
C ILE A 494 -14.28 -9.38 -74.01
N PHE A 495 -15.52 -9.10 -74.41
CA PHE A 495 -16.46 -8.30 -73.60
C PHE A 495 -16.82 -9.00 -72.29
N ASN A 496 -17.06 -10.32 -72.30
CA ASN A 496 -17.32 -11.09 -71.08
C ASN A 496 -16.08 -11.18 -70.18
N GLU A 497 -14.89 -11.47 -70.72
CA GLU A 497 -13.62 -11.48 -69.98
C GLU A 497 -13.24 -10.10 -69.40
N TYR A 498 -13.69 -9.00 -70.02
CA TYR A 498 -13.56 -7.65 -69.49
C TYR A 498 -14.60 -7.38 -68.40
N LYS A 499 -15.86 -7.77 -68.61
CA LYS A 499 -16.96 -7.63 -67.65
C LYS A 499 -16.74 -8.42 -66.36
N GLU A 500 -16.22 -9.65 -66.44
CA GLU A 500 -15.88 -10.45 -65.27
C GLU A 500 -14.74 -9.81 -64.47
N ARG A 501 -13.69 -9.33 -65.16
CA ARG A 501 -12.55 -8.64 -64.56
C ARG A 501 -12.98 -7.36 -63.85
N MET A 502 -13.75 -6.51 -64.53
CA MET A 502 -14.40 -5.33 -63.93
C MET A 502 -15.30 -5.68 -62.74
N GLY A 503 -15.98 -6.84 -62.77
CA GLY A 503 -16.77 -7.35 -61.66
C GLY A 503 -15.93 -7.75 -60.44
N VAL A 504 -14.80 -8.42 -60.67
CA VAL A 504 -13.83 -8.80 -59.62
C VAL A 504 -13.14 -7.56 -59.04
N ASP A 505 -12.71 -6.63 -59.88
CA ASP A 505 -12.04 -5.40 -59.44
C ASP A 505 -13.01 -4.49 -58.67
N ASN A 506 -14.25 -4.31 -59.14
CA ASN A 506 -15.28 -3.56 -58.41
C ASN A 506 -15.66 -4.22 -57.07
N LYS A 507 -15.73 -5.57 -57.01
CA LYS A 507 -15.92 -6.31 -55.75
C LYS A 507 -14.76 -6.07 -54.79
N ARG A 508 -13.52 -6.13 -55.28
CA ARG A 508 -12.30 -5.90 -54.48
C ARG A 508 -12.21 -4.45 -53.97
N GLU A 509 -12.58 -3.48 -54.79
CA GLU A 509 -12.66 -2.06 -54.41
C GLU A 509 -13.73 -1.85 -53.33
N THR A 510 -14.93 -2.42 -53.52
CA THR A 510 -16.02 -2.39 -52.53
C THR A 510 -15.58 -3.03 -51.20
N GLU A 511 -14.92 -4.19 -51.23
CA GLU A 511 -14.38 -4.83 -50.02
C GLU A 511 -13.28 -4.01 -49.32
N ARG A 512 -12.47 -3.23 -50.08
CA ARG A 512 -11.47 -2.33 -49.49
C ARG A 512 -12.14 -1.13 -48.83
N VAL A 513 -13.04 -0.44 -49.53
CA VAL A 513 -13.77 0.73 -49.02
C VAL A 513 -14.61 0.39 -47.79
N VAL A 514 -15.28 -0.78 -47.77
CA VAL A 514 -16.03 -1.25 -46.59
C VAL A 514 -15.10 -1.51 -45.40
N ARG A 515 -13.90 -2.06 -45.61
CA ARG A 515 -12.92 -2.27 -44.54
C ARG A 515 -12.38 -0.94 -44.00
N GLU A 516 -11.98 -0.03 -44.89
CA GLU A 516 -11.51 1.32 -44.55
C GLU A 516 -12.56 2.09 -43.74
N ALA A 517 -13.85 2.00 -44.12
CA ALA A 517 -14.95 2.61 -43.38
C ALA A 517 -15.17 1.99 -42.00
N LEU A 518 -15.08 0.65 -41.87
CA LEU A 518 -15.23 -0.05 -40.58
C LEU A 518 -14.07 0.26 -39.61
N ASP A 519 -12.83 0.29 -40.09
CA ASP A 519 -11.68 0.61 -39.25
C ASP A 519 -11.64 2.11 -38.87
N LYS A 520 -12.08 3.01 -39.76
CA LYS A 520 -12.30 4.43 -39.42
C LYS A 520 -13.36 4.59 -38.32
N LEU A 521 -14.50 3.91 -38.44
CA LEU A 521 -15.58 3.96 -37.44
C LEU A 521 -15.14 3.42 -36.07
N ARG A 522 -14.25 2.41 -36.05
CA ARG A 522 -13.64 1.92 -34.80
C ARG A 522 -12.77 2.99 -34.14
N VAL A 523 -11.88 3.64 -34.90
CA VAL A 523 -11.00 4.70 -34.37
C VAL A 523 -11.82 5.88 -33.86
N GLU A 524 -12.88 6.27 -34.57
CA GLU A 524 -13.80 7.33 -34.13
C GLU A 524 -14.53 6.96 -32.82
N MET A 525 -15.03 5.73 -32.69
CA MET A 525 -15.66 5.24 -31.46
C MET A 525 -14.68 5.11 -30.28
N GLU A 526 -13.45 4.64 -30.52
CA GLU A 526 -12.42 4.55 -29.49
C GLU A 526 -11.98 5.94 -29.00
N GLU A 527 -11.93 6.93 -29.90
CA GLU A 527 -11.62 8.31 -29.55
C GLU A 527 -12.76 8.98 -28.77
N GLU A 528 -14.02 8.83 -29.19
CA GLU A 528 -15.18 9.33 -28.43
C GLU A 528 -15.22 8.72 -27.03
N LYS A 529 -15.02 7.40 -26.93
CA LYS A 529 -14.90 6.68 -25.65
C LYS A 529 -13.75 7.22 -24.80
N ARG A 530 -12.58 7.50 -25.39
CA ARG A 530 -11.41 8.07 -24.69
C ARG A 530 -11.72 9.47 -24.15
N GLN A 531 -12.39 10.31 -24.94
CA GLN A 531 -12.82 11.65 -24.52
C GLN A 531 -13.88 11.61 -23.41
N ALA A 532 -14.87 10.70 -23.53
CA ALA A 532 -15.89 10.48 -22.50
C ALA A 532 -15.28 10.02 -21.17
N VAL A 533 -14.33 9.07 -21.19
CA VAL A 533 -13.60 8.61 -20.01
C VAL A 533 -12.77 9.72 -19.40
N ASN A 534 -12.00 10.48 -20.20
CA ASN A 534 -11.21 11.61 -19.70
C ASN A 534 -12.08 12.70 -19.03
N LYS A 535 -13.26 12.99 -19.61
CA LYS A 535 -14.24 13.93 -19.03
C LYS A 535 -14.79 13.40 -17.70
N ALA A 536 -15.18 12.13 -17.63
CA ALA A 536 -15.68 11.51 -16.41
C ALA A 536 -14.62 11.47 -15.28
N VAL A 537 -13.38 11.13 -15.61
CA VAL A 537 -12.25 11.13 -14.65
C VAL A 537 -11.98 12.55 -14.13
N SER A 538 -11.98 13.56 -14.99
CA SER A 538 -11.79 14.96 -14.60
C SER A 538 -12.89 15.45 -13.64
N THR A 539 -14.17 15.15 -13.94
CA THR A 539 -15.29 15.47 -13.04
C THR A 539 -15.19 14.74 -11.70
N ALA A 540 -14.86 13.44 -11.71
CA ALA A 540 -14.70 12.65 -10.49
C ALA A 540 -13.53 13.14 -9.61
N GLN A 541 -12.42 13.58 -10.23
CA GLN A 541 -11.29 14.18 -9.51
C GLN A 541 -11.68 15.52 -8.87
N ALA A 542 -12.37 16.41 -9.61
CA ALA A 542 -12.83 17.68 -9.07
C ALA A 542 -13.81 17.51 -7.89
N GLU A 543 -14.71 16.50 -7.96
CA GLU A 543 -15.55 16.12 -6.82
C GLU A 543 -14.75 15.60 -5.63
N LEU A 544 -13.75 14.73 -5.87
CA LEU A 544 -12.91 14.17 -4.82
C LEU A 544 -12.09 15.26 -4.12
N GLU A 545 -11.54 16.23 -4.86
CA GLU A 545 -10.85 17.38 -4.31
C GLU A 545 -11.79 18.28 -3.48
N LYS A 546 -13.03 18.50 -3.93
CA LYS A 546 -14.04 19.25 -3.17
C LYS A 546 -14.41 18.55 -1.86
N LYS A 547 -14.67 17.23 -1.92
CA LYS A 547 -14.95 16.38 -0.74
C LYS A 547 -13.77 16.34 0.23
N CYS A 548 -12.54 16.22 -0.27
CA CYS A 548 -11.31 16.27 0.52
C CYS A 548 -11.13 17.61 1.26
N LYS A 549 -11.33 18.74 0.56
CA LYS A 549 -11.30 20.09 1.17
C LYS A 549 -12.36 20.22 2.27
N GLN A 550 -13.59 19.78 2.02
CA GLN A 550 -14.68 19.82 3.01
C GLN A 550 -14.37 18.99 4.27
N VAL A 551 -13.85 17.77 4.12
CA VAL A 551 -13.43 16.92 5.25
C VAL A 551 -12.27 17.55 6.02
N LYS A 552 -11.31 18.19 5.32
CA LYS A 552 -10.16 18.84 5.95
C LYS A 552 -10.55 20.05 6.80
N GLU A 553 -11.50 20.88 6.34
CA GLU A 553 -12.00 22.00 7.15
C GLU A 553 -12.85 21.51 8.33
N LYS A 554 -13.77 20.55 8.14
CA LYS A 554 -14.56 19.98 9.25
C LYS A 554 -13.68 19.35 10.34
N CYS A 555 -12.62 18.65 9.97
CA CYS A 555 -11.64 18.08 10.89
C CYS A 555 -10.87 19.16 11.68
N LYS A 556 -10.51 20.28 11.05
CA LYS A 556 -9.93 21.45 11.75
C LYS A 556 -10.92 22.05 12.75
N GLU A 557 -12.19 22.19 12.38
CA GLU A 557 -13.24 22.74 13.24
C GLU A 557 -13.41 21.87 14.50
N GLU A 558 -13.60 20.56 14.32
CA GLU A 558 -13.69 19.57 15.41
C GLU A 558 -12.45 19.59 16.32
N PHE A 559 -11.24 19.67 15.74
CA PHE A 559 -9.99 19.76 16.50
C PHE A 559 -9.87 21.07 17.29
N VAL A 560 -10.31 22.20 16.72
CA VAL A 560 -10.33 23.51 17.40
C VAL A 560 -11.37 23.54 18.52
N GLU A 561 -12.51 22.86 18.38
CA GLU A 561 -13.49 22.70 19.46
C GLU A 561 -12.96 21.83 20.60
N GLU A 562 -12.32 20.70 20.31
CA GLU A 562 -11.72 19.86 21.36
C GLU A 562 -10.57 20.58 22.08
N ILE A 563 -9.75 21.37 21.37
CA ILE A 563 -8.75 22.26 22.01
C ILE A 563 -9.41 23.28 22.94
N LYS A 564 -10.50 23.95 22.51
CA LYS A 564 -11.23 24.90 23.38
C LYS A 564 -11.79 24.20 24.63
N LYS A 565 -12.33 23.00 24.47
CA LYS A 565 -12.88 22.15 25.54
C LYS A 565 -11.81 21.71 26.53
N LEU A 566 -10.67 21.23 26.06
CA LEU A 566 -9.51 20.88 26.89
C LEU A 566 -8.94 22.11 27.62
N ALA A 567 -8.85 23.27 26.95
CA ALA A 567 -8.42 24.52 27.58
C ALA A 567 -9.39 25.01 28.67
N ALA A 568 -10.71 24.86 28.45
CA ALA A 568 -11.73 25.16 29.45
C ALA A 568 -11.68 24.21 30.65
N GLN A 569 -11.53 22.90 30.42
CA GLN A 569 -11.33 21.89 31.47
C GLN A 569 -10.06 22.16 32.28
N HIS A 570 -8.93 22.45 31.63
CA HIS A 570 -7.67 22.80 32.29
C HIS A 570 -7.82 24.07 33.15
N LYS A 571 -8.51 25.10 32.65
CA LYS A 571 -8.83 26.32 33.42
C LYS A 571 -9.74 26.03 34.63
N GLN A 572 -10.69 25.10 34.50
CA GLN A 572 -11.54 24.65 35.60
C GLN A 572 -10.74 23.88 36.65
N LEU A 573 -9.87 22.95 36.24
CA LEU A 573 -8.98 22.21 37.13
C LEU A 573 -8.04 23.17 37.89
N ILE A 574 -7.37 24.11 37.21
CA ILE A 574 -6.55 25.15 37.87
C ILE A 574 -7.39 25.96 38.89
N SER A 575 -8.65 26.28 38.58
CA SER A 575 -9.56 27.01 39.48
C SER A 575 -9.96 26.18 40.71
N GLN A 576 -10.16 24.86 40.55
CA GLN A 576 -10.38 23.94 41.66
C GLN A 576 -9.11 23.78 42.51
N THR A 577 -7.95 23.61 41.88
CA THR A 577 -6.65 23.48 42.56
C THR A 577 -6.34 24.71 43.40
N LYS A 578 -6.52 25.93 42.84
CA LYS A 578 -6.27 27.20 43.55
C LYS A 578 -7.24 27.51 44.71
N LYS A 579 -8.31 26.73 44.89
CA LYS A 579 -9.24 26.86 46.04
C LYS A 579 -8.88 25.96 47.22
N LYS A 580 -7.95 25.02 47.05
CA LYS A 580 -7.52 24.07 48.08
C LYS A 580 -6.24 24.54 48.77
N GLN A 581 -5.97 23.96 49.94
CA GLN A 581 -4.67 24.08 50.62
C GLN A 581 -3.82 22.85 50.28
N TRP A 582 -2.50 23.05 50.22
CA TRP A 582 -1.56 22.07 49.66
C TRP A 582 -0.47 21.70 50.66
N CYS A 583 -0.08 20.42 50.66
CA CYS A 583 0.97 19.89 51.51
C CYS A 583 2.32 20.38 51.01
N TYR A 584 3.05 21.11 51.84
CA TYR A 584 4.37 21.65 51.49
C TYR A 584 5.38 20.55 51.07
N ASN A 585 5.22 19.33 51.57
CA ASN A 585 6.19 18.23 51.42
C ASN A 585 5.93 17.31 50.22
N CYS A 586 4.67 17.18 49.77
CA CYS A 586 4.27 16.20 48.74
C CYS A 586 3.22 16.70 47.73
N GLU A 587 2.81 17.97 47.80
CA GLU A 587 1.82 18.59 46.90
C GLU A 587 0.43 17.93 46.88
N GLU A 588 0.13 17.03 47.82
CA GLU A 588 -1.23 16.52 48.07
C GLU A 588 -2.12 17.56 48.79
N GLU A 589 -3.44 17.36 48.79
CA GLU A 589 -4.38 18.22 49.51
C GLU A 589 -4.11 18.19 51.03
N ALA A 590 -3.97 19.37 51.64
CA ALA A 590 -3.61 19.49 53.04
C ALA A 590 -4.84 19.41 53.97
N MET A 591 -4.77 18.51 54.94
CA MET A 591 -5.78 18.36 56.00
C MET A 591 -5.42 19.11 57.29
N TYR A 592 -4.14 19.48 57.48
CA TYR A 592 -3.63 20.09 58.71
C TYR A 592 -2.90 21.42 58.42
N HIS A 593 -3.26 22.49 59.12
CA HIS A 593 -2.64 23.81 58.99
C HIS A 593 -1.67 24.10 60.15
N CYS A 594 -0.41 24.42 59.81
CA CYS A 594 0.62 24.76 60.79
C CYS A 594 0.70 26.28 61.03
N CYS A 595 0.97 27.05 59.97
CA CYS A 595 0.93 28.51 59.97
C CYS A 595 0.64 29.04 58.56
N TRP A 596 0.43 30.35 58.40
CA TRP A 596 -0.11 31.03 57.20
C TRP A 596 0.37 30.51 55.83
N ASN A 597 1.63 30.09 55.70
CA ASN A 597 2.23 29.61 54.45
C ASN A 597 2.72 28.15 54.54
N THR A 598 2.16 27.34 55.44
CA THR A 598 2.59 25.95 55.65
C THR A 598 1.46 25.06 56.18
N SER A 599 1.04 24.13 55.33
CA SER A 599 0.00 23.13 55.58
C SER A 599 0.51 21.74 55.14
N TYR A 600 -0.13 20.67 55.63
CA TYR A 600 0.29 19.28 55.45
C TYR A 600 -0.89 18.33 55.21
N CYS A 601 -0.70 17.29 54.39
CA CYS A 601 -1.67 16.19 54.25
C CYS A 601 -1.64 15.24 55.46
N SER A 602 -0.48 15.08 56.11
CA SER A 602 -0.26 14.06 57.14
C SER A 602 0.74 14.51 58.22
N ILE A 603 0.66 13.89 59.40
CA ILE A 603 1.62 14.08 60.50
C ILE A 603 3.05 13.69 60.08
N LYS A 604 3.20 12.69 59.19
CA LYS A 604 4.51 12.30 58.63
C LYS A 604 5.13 13.44 57.83
N CYS A 605 4.42 13.99 56.86
CA CYS A 605 4.87 15.14 56.06
C CYS A 605 5.11 16.39 56.94
N GLN A 606 4.33 16.56 58.02
CA GLN A 606 4.61 17.59 59.01
C GLN A 606 5.96 17.36 59.70
N GLN A 607 6.23 16.16 60.22
CA GLN A 607 7.47 15.85 60.93
C GLN A 607 8.70 15.98 60.02
N GLU A 608 8.64 15.48 58.78
CA GLU A 608 9.72 15.57 57.81
C GLU A 608 10.15 17.03 57.55
N HIS A 609 9.21 17.88 57.12
CA HIS A 609 9.46 19.31 56.91
C HIS A 609 9.83 20.05 58.22
N TRP A 610 9.24 19.66 59.36
CA TRP A 610 9.53 20.26 60.68
C TRP A 610 10.96 20.03 61.12
N HIS A 611 11.46 18.81 61.00
CA HIS A 611 12.82 18.44 61.38
C HIS A 611 13.87 18.94 60.38
N ALA A 612 13.54 19.03 59.09
CA ALA A 612 14.40 19.61 58.08
C ALA A 612 14.59 21.13 58.27
N GLU A 613 13.50 21.92 58.27
CA GLU A 613 13.59 23.38 58.23
C GLU A 613 12.49 24.13 58.99
N HIS A 614 11.22 23.70 58.96
CA HIS A 614 10.09 24.54 59.42
C HIS A 614 10.17 24.93 60.90
N LYS A 615 10.78 24.09 61.75
CA LYS A 615 10.96 24.37 63.19
C LYS A 615 11.71 25.68 63.46
N ARG A 616 12.54 26.17 62.51
CA ARG A 616 13.28 27.44 62.65
C ARG A 616 12.51 28.67 62.17
N THR A 617 11.49 28.49 61.34
CA THR A 617 10.78 29.57 60.61
C THR A 617 9.28 29.64 60.91
N CYS A 618 8.73 28.67 61.63
CA CYS A 618 7.31 28.59 61.96
C CYS A 618 6.82 29.85 62.71
N ARG A 619 5.73 30.45 62.21
CA ARG A 619 5.14 31.68 62.76
C ARG A 619 4.04 31.42 63.81
N ARG A 620 3.78 30.17 64.16
CA ARG A 620 2.84 29.80 65.22
C ARG A 620 3.49 30.12 66.58
N LYS A 621 2.97 31.10 67.31
CA LYS A 621 3.40 31.38 68.69
C LYS A 621 3.18 30.13 69.55
N ARG A 622 4.07 29.93 70.53
CA ARG A 622 3.88 28.95 71.61
C ARG A 622 2.76 29.41 72.53
#